data_AF-A0A3R6D9C7-F1
#
_entry.id   AF-A0A3R6D9C7-F1
#
_cell.length_a   1.000
_cell.length_b   1.000
_cell.length_c   1.000
_cell.angle_alpha   90.00
_cell.angle_beta   90.00
_cell.angle_gamma   90.00
#
_symmetry.space_group_name_H-M   'P 1'
#
loop_
_entity.id
_entity.type
_entity.pdbx_description
1 polymer ?
#
loop_
_entity_poly.entity_id
_entity_poly.type
_entity_poly.pdbx_seq_one_letter_code
_entity_poly.pdbx_strand_id
1 'polypeptide(L)'
;MQLATAMNLRKAMDEETKRERFASWYSTLPGIPAHEKEIIERSLKYNVWKELIKLFVVYMILSLVWFFGAGRYDPLESVTGYSLIGKKSVIGVVQEDGESLRLKNPNKGEHVSYTLAELGMDPIKYSYGSRFQTYWEKEKNGEYQLLAVLPEKQVSKIEGLYYGVMGVGYFAILIGGLCAFFIRRKRYTGWFLSFYYRLEKFYSEYGVWQKYSVERGYDTVDAIIAYGNEDPIYFVNEFSNIHLTKEEVKKKKSKLAMVWLTSIAVMAGIILVISLYVNITSTIECRQNEARTAAVLEKLQNAIDEKTTGLGDKSEYYNYADMIDRARDTFPEEDIYYKLQTTEDYVTIIVTTKKKQNVCFDRYVPVQGSIGDEDTEYKLEIAMVSDAMQPDDILHNYTGILKIK
;
A
#
# COMPACT_ATOMS: atom_id res chain seq x y z
N MET A 1 -12.82 15.30 -4.00
CA MET A 1 -13.28 13.98 -3.50
C MET A 1 -14.22 14.10 -2.29
N GLN A 2 -13.91 14.90 -1.26
CA GLN A 2 -14.73 15.00 -0.02
C GLN A 2 -16.17 15.51 -0.22
N LEU A 3 -16.41 16.47 -1.13
CA LEU A 3 -17.74 17.06 -1.36
C LEU A 3 -18.74 16.06 -1.97
N ALA A 4 -18.28 15.21 -2.90
CA ALA A 4 -19.10 14.18 -3.54
C ALA A 4 -19.45 13.06 -2.55
N THR A 5 -18.50 12.68 -1.68
CA THR A 5 -18.74 11.70 -0.61
C THR A 5 -19.74 12.24 0.42
N ALA A 6 -19.62 13.51 0.81
CA ALA A 6 -20.57 14.17 1.72
C ALA A 6 -21.98 14.32 1.12
N MET A 7 -22.09 14.66 -0.17
CA MET A 7 -23.39 14.71 -0.87
C MET A 7 -24.06 13.33 -0.95
N ASN A 8 -23.30 12.27 -1.25
CA ASN A 8 -23.83 10.91 -1.30
C ASN A 8 -24.26 10.40 0.08
N LEU A 9 -23.53 10.73 1.14
CA LEU A 9 -23.91 10.46 2.53
C LEU A 9 -25.20 11.18 2.92
N ARG A 10 -25.32 12.47 2.59
CA ARG A 10 -26.53 13.27 2.87
C ARG A 10 -27.75 12.71 2.13
N LYS A 11 -27.60 12.35 0.86
CA LYS A 11 -28.67 11.72 0.08
C LYS A 11 -29.11 10.38 0.67
N ALA A 12 -28.16 9.54 1.11
CA ALA A 12 -28.48 8.27 1.76
C ALA A 12 -29.21 8.48 3.10
N MET A 13 -28.83 9.50 3.88
CA MET A 13 -29.55 9.87 5.12
C MET A 13 -30.98 10.35 4.84
N ASP A 14 -31.18 11.18 3.81
CA ASP A 14 -32.50 11.66 3.42
C ASP A 14 -33.41 10.50 2.99
N GLU A 15 -32.88 9.54 2.22
CA GLU A 15 -33.63 8.34 1.81
C GLU A 15 -34.00 7.43 2.99
N GLU A 16 -33.11 7.26 3.98
CA GLU A 16 -33.43 6.50 5.20
C GLU A 16 -34.45 7.20 6.09
N THR A 17 -34.35 8.53 6.20
CA THR A 17 -35.31 9.34 6.95
C THR A 17 -36.70 9.27 6.32
N LYS A 18 -36.78 9.31 4.97
CA LYS A 18 -38.04 9.13 4.24
C LYS A 18 -38.64 7.74 4.46
N ARG A 19 -37.81 6.69 4.43
CA ARG A 19 -38.24 5.32 4.75
C ARG A 19 -38.86 5.26 6.14
N GLU A 20 -38.15 5.77 7.15
CA GLU A 20 -38.59 5.71 8.54
C GLU A 20 -39.86 6.52 8.78
N ARG A 21 -39.94 7.73 8.23
CA ARG A 21 -41.14 8.57 8.28
C ARG A 21 -42.35 7.86 7.67
N PHE A 22 -42.18 7.29 6.48
CA PHE A 22 -43.27 6.56 5.82
C PHE A 22 -43.67 5.30 6.58
N ALA A 23 -42.69 4.48 6.99
CA ALA A 23 -42.94 3.24 7.72
C ALA A 23 -43.64 3.51 9.06
N SER A 24 -43.24 4.57 9.76
CA SER A 24 -43.88 5.02 11.00
C SER A 24 -45.33 5.43 10.73
N TRP A 25 -45.56 6.31 9.75
CA TRP A 25 -46.91 6.75 9.38
C TRP A 25 -47.80 5.57 8.98
N TYR A 26 -47.34 4.74 8.04
CA TYR A 26 -48.11 3.62 7.53
C TYR A 26 -48.49 2.69 8.68
N SER A 27 -47.58 2.34 9.60
CA SER A 27 -47.90 1.46 10.75
C SER A 27 -49.05 1.93 11.66
N THR A 28 -49.39 3.22 11.62
CA THR A 28 -50.49 3.81 12.41
C THR A 28 -51.86 3.75 11.75
N LEU A 29 -51.93 3.41 10.45
CA LEU A 29 -53.21 3.38 9.73
C LEU A 29 -54.08 2.18 10.15
N PRO A 30 -55.39 2.38 10.29
CA PRO A 30 -56.33 1.31 10.61
C PRO A 30 -56.51 0.35 9.41
N GLY A 31 -56.64 -0.95 9.67
CA GLY A 31 -56.99 -1.95 8.64
C GLY A 31 -55.83 -2.55 7.85
N ILE A 32 -54.58 -2.27 8.21
CA ILE A 32 -53.41 -2.83 7.52
C ILE A 32 -53.32 -4.35 7.69
N PRO A 33 -52.95 -5.10 6.63
CA PRO A 33 -52.68 -6.53 6.75
C PRO A 33 -51.64 -6.85 7.82
N ALA A 34 -51.96 -7.79 8.71
CA ALA A 34 -51.10 -8.13 9.87
C ALA A 34 -49.65 -8.50 9.47
N HIS A 35 -49.47 -9.18 8.34
CA HIS A 35 -48.15 -9.54 7.82
C HIS A 35 -47.31 -8.34 7.37
N GLU A 36 -47.91 -7.31 6.76
CA GLU A 36 -47.20 -6.09 6.38
C GLU A 36 -46.84 -5.27 7.62
N LYS A 37 -47.77 -5.17 8.58
CA LYS A 37 -47.54 -4.48 9.85
C LYS A 37 -46.35 -5.06 10.61
N GLU A 38 -46.26 -6.39 10.71
CA GLU A 38 -45.14 -7.06 11.39
C GLU A 38 -43.79 -6.77 10.72
N ILE A 39 -43.74 -6.80 9.37
CA ILE A 39 -42.53 -6.51 8.60
C ILE A 39 -42.09 -5.06 8.82
N ILE A 40 -43.03 -4.12 8.83
CA ILE A 40 -42.78 -2.68 8.99
C ILE A 40 -42.27 -2.39 10.40
N GLU A 41 -42.95 -2.88 11.43
CA GLU A 41 -42.53 -2.74 12.83
C GLU A 41 -41.13 -3.32 13.07
N ARG A 42 -40.84 -4.49 12.46
CA ARG A 42 -39.51 -5.11 12.54
C ARG A 42 -38.44 -4.26 11.85
N SER A 43 -38.79 -3.58 10.75
CA SER A 43 -37.86 -2.70 10.02
C SER A 43 -37.60 -1.38 10.74
N LEU A 44 -38.60 -0.82 11.43
CA LEU A 44 -38.46 0.39 12.24
C LEU A 44 -37.53 0.18 13.45
N LYS A 45 -37.45 -1.04 13.96
CA LYS A 45 -36.49 -1.43 15.01
C LYS A 45 -35.04 -1.51 14.48
N TYR A 46 -34.84 -1.55 13.17
CA TYR A 46 -33.52 -1.66 12.54
C TYR A 46 -32.96 -0.28 12.19
N ASN A 47 -31.91 0.13 12.88
CA ASN A 47 -31.19 1.37 12.60
C ASN A 47 -29.88 1.06 11.88
N VAL A 48 -29.72 1.58 10.66
CA VAL A 48 -28.56 1.31 9.79
C VAL A 48 -27.27 1.87 10.39
N TRP A 49 -27.31 3.07 10.98
CA TRP A 49 -26.15 3.70 11.63
C TRP A 49 -25.69 2.92 12.85
N LYS A 50 -26.62 2.49 13.69
CA LYS A 50 -26.30 1.65 14.86
C LYS A 50 -25.65 0.33 14.44
N GLU A 51 -26.12 -0.28 13.34
CA GLU A 51 -25.57 -1.54 12.83
C GLU A 51 -24.24 -1.34 12.09
N LEU A 52 -24.03 -0.21 11.42
CA LEU A 52 -22.73 0.20 10.87
C LEU A 52 -21.69 0.39 11.97
N ILE A 53 -22.04 1.09 13.06
CA ILE A 53 -21.16 1.27 14.22
C ILE A 53 -20.83 -0.09 14.84
N LYS A 54 -21.82 -0.98 15.02
CA LYS A 54 -21.57 -2.34 15.49
C LYS A 54 -20.64 -3.11 14.56
N LEU A 55 -20.84 -3.01 13.23
CA LEU A 55 -19.95 -3.65 12.26
C LEU A 55 -18.51 -3.12 12.42
N PHE A 56 -18.34 -1.80 12.53
CA PHE A 56 -17.04 -1.20 12.73
C PHE A 56 -16.37 -1.67 14.02
N VAL A 57 -17.11 -1.73 15.14
CA VAL A 57 -16.58 -2.22 16.42
C VAL A 57 -16.19 -3.70 16.34
N VAL A 58 -17.04 -4.55 15.76
CA VAL A 58 -16.75 -5.98 15.58
C VAL A 58 -15.55 -6.17 14.66
N TYR A 59 -15.49 -5.41 13.57
CA TYR A 59 -14.36 -5.40 12.65
C TYR A 59 -13.07 -5.02 13.37
N MET A 60 -13.07 -3.91 14.11
CA MET A 60 -11.92 -3.48 14.91
C MET A 60 -11.46 -4.57 15.87
N ILE A 61 -12.38 -5.22 16.60
CA ILE A 61 -12.04 -6.30 17.53
C ILE A 61 -11.44 -7.50 16.78
N LEU A 62 -12.05 -7.94 15.67
CA LEU A 62 -11.56 -9.08 14.89
C LEU A 62 -10.21 -8.77 14.24
N SER A 63 -10.01 -7.57 13.71
CA SER A 63 -8.73 -7.10 13.19
C SER A 63 -7.68 -7.04 14.28
N LEU A 64 -8.01 -6.55 15.48
CA LEU A 64 -7.09 -6.56 16.63
C LEU A 64 -6.74 -8.00 17.03
N VAL A 65 -7.71 -8.91 17.11
CA VAL A 65 -7.44 -10.33 17.41
C VAL A 65 -6.58 -10.97 16.30
N TRP A 66 -6.79 -10.61 15.04
CA TRP A 66 -5.96 -11.09 13.92
C TRP A 66 -4.53 -10.57 14.02
N PHE A 67 -4.34 -9.26 14.21
CA PHE A 67 -3.02 -8.64 14.33
C PHE A 67 -2.29 -9.00 15.62
N PHE A 68 -2.98 -9.17 16.75
CA PHE A 68 -2.33 -9.53 18.02
C PHE A 68 -2.28 -11.04 18.28
N GLY A 69 -3.14 -11.83 17.63
CA GLY A 69 -3.13 -13.30 17.70
C GLY A 69 -2.21 -13.89 16.64
N ALA A 70 -2.57 -13.73 15.36
CA ALA A 70 -1.76 -14.23 14.25
C ALA A 70 -0.47 -13.43 14.06
N GLY A 71 -0.47 -12.12 14.37
CA GLY A 71 0.73 -11.29 14.28
C GLY A 71 1.82 -11.57 15.32
N ARG A 72 1.54 -12.41 16.33
CA ARG A 72 2.54 -12.94 17.27
C ARG A 72 3.22 -14.21 16.77
N TYR A 73 2.76 -14.76 15.65
CA TYR A 73 3.40 -15.92 15.05
C TYR A 73 4.75 -15.48 14.48
N ASP A 74 5.80 -16.19 14.88
CA ASP A 74 7.11 -16.02 14.28
C ASP A 74 7.21 -16.91 13.04
N PRO A 75 7.22 -16.34 11.83
CA PRO A 75 7.26 -17.14 10.61
C PRO A 75 8.59 -17.88 10.44
N LEU A 76 9.65 -17.48 11.16
CA LEU A 76 10.95 -18.11 11.12
C LEU A 76 11.11 -19.21 12.19
N GLU A 77 10.26 -19.23 13.21
CA GLU A 77 10.28 -20.28 14.26
C GLU A 77 10.00 -21.66 13.68
N SER A 78 9.12 -21.78 12.68
CA SER A 78 8.87 -23.08 12.03
C SER A 78 10.07 -23.62 11.24
N VAL A 79 11.03 -22.76 10.88
CA VAL A 79 12.24 -23.14 10.13
C VAL A 79 13.44 -23.31 11.05
N THR A 80 13.54 -22.48 12.09
CA THR A 80 14.69 -22.45 12.99
C THR A 80 14.48 -23.23 14.29
N GLY A 81 13.21 -23.49 14.68
CA GLY A 81 12.86 -24.04 15.99
C GLY A 81 12.92 -23.03 17.14
N TYR A 82 13.27 -21.76 16.86
CA TYR A 82 13.42 -20.70 17.86
C TYR A 82 12.59 -19.47 17.50
N SER A 83 12.06 -18.78 18.51
CA SER A 83 11.44 -17.45 18.32
C SER A 83 12.53 -16.38 18.14
N LEU A 84 12.59 -15.85 16.93
CA LEU A 84 13.46 -14.79 16.43
C LEU A 84 12.82 -13.38 16.51
N ILE A 85 11.51 -13.27 16.76
CA ILE A 85 10.83 -11.98 17.00
C ILE A 85 11.50 -11.22 18.16
N GLY A 86 11.91 -9.98 17.89
CA GLY A 86 12.56 -9.11 18.87
C GLY A 86 14.03 -9.44 19.16
N LYS A 87 14.62 -10.43 18.47
CA LYS A 87 16.05 -10.73 18.54
C LYS A 87 16.84 -9.77 17.66
N LYS A 88 18.12 -9.55 18.00
CA LYS A 88 18.99 -8.66 17.24
C LYS A 88 19.43 -9.38 15.96
N SER A 89 19.09 -8.84 14.80
CA SER A 89 19.55 -9.40 13.52
C SER A 89 20.76 -8.66 12.97
N VAL A 90 21.74 -9.39 12.45
CA VAL A 90 22.92 -8.84 11.77
C VAL A 90 23.13 -9.55 10.44
N ILE A 91 23.49 -8.80 9.40
CA ILE A 91 23.80 -9.36 8.09
C ILE A 91 25.24 -9.88 8.08
N GLY A 92 25.41 -11.12 7.61
CA GLY A 92 26.69 -11.73 7.32
C GLY A 92 26.85 -11.99 5.83
N VAL A 93 28.10 -11.94 5.34
CA VAL A 93 28.43 -12.14 3.92
C VAL A 93 29.52 -13.20 3.76
N VAL A 94 29.31 -14.14 2.85
CA VAL A 94 30.29 -15.21 2.54
C VAL A 94 31.52 -14.60 1.86
N GLN A 95 32.70 -14.97 2.37
CA GLN A 95 34.04 -14.51 1.97
C GLN A 95 34.60 -15.31 0.79
N GLU A 96 35.68 -14.81 0.16
CA GLU A 96 36.19 -15.32 -1.13
C GLU A 96 36.62 -16.80 -1.06
N ASP A 97 36.94 -17.28 0.13
CA ASP A 97 37.24 -18.69 0.40
C ASP A 97 36.04 -19.62 0.20
N GLY A 98 34.82 -19.09 0.06
CA GLY A 98 33.59 -19.87 -0.09
C GLY A 98 33.19 -20.66 1.16
N GLU A 99 33.97 -20.53 2.24
CA GLU A 99 33.87 -21.33 3.45
C GLU A 99 33.68 -20.49 4.70
N SER A 100 33.93 -19.17 4.65
CA SER A 100 33.81 -18.26 5.80
C SER A 100 32.70 -17.23 5.63
N LEU A 101 32.00 -16.91 6.72
CA LEU A 101 30.98 -15.89 6.83
C LEU A 101 31.49 -14.74 7.70
N ARG A 102 31.55 -13.51 7.15
CA ARG A 102 31.95 -12.32 7.89
C ARG A 102 30.73 -11.53 8.33
N LEU A 103 30.63 -11.23 9.62
CA LEU A 103 29.50 -10.49 10.22
C LEU A 103 29.97 -9.56 11.33
N LYS A 104 29.21 -8.50 11.64
CA LYS A 104 29.51 -7.58 12.75
C LYS A 104 29.05 -8.19 14.07
N ASN A 105 29.98 -8.70 14.87
CA ASN A 105 29.61 -9.39 16.10
C ASN A 105 29.02 -8.38 17.11
N PRO A 106 27.79 -8.60 17.62
CA PRO A 106 27.12 -7.66 18.51
C PRO A 106 27.77 -7.49 19.89
N ASN A 107 28.65 -8.41 20.32
CA ASN A 107 29.42 -8.30 21.57
C ASN A 107 30.73 -7.54 21.39
N LYS A 108 31.41 -7.75 20.26
CA LYS A 108 32.74 -7.16 20.01
C LYS A 108 32.67 -5.81 19.29
N GLY A 109 31.57 -5.53 18.58
CA GLY A 109 31.41 -4.31 17.78
C GLY A 109 32.17 -4.31 16.45
N GLU A 110 33.07 -5.28 16.26
CA GLU A 110 33.90 -5.47 15.07
C GLU A 110 33.40 -6.60 14.16
N HIS A 111 33.88 -6.62 12.91
CA HIS A 111 33.61 -7.71 11.98
C HIS A 111 34.44 -8.95 12.32
N VAL A 112 33.77 -10.07 12.56
CA VAL A 112 34.39 -11.36 12.88
C VAL A 112 34.04 -12.36 11.77
N SER A 113 35.01 -13.17 11.36
CA SER A 113 34.82 -14.28 10.42
C SER A 113 34.53 -15.57 11.18
N TYR A 114 33.48 -16.28 10.78
CA TYR A 114 33.09 -17.60 11.26
C TYR A 114 33.14 -18.59 10.11
N THR A 115 33.53 -19.84 10.31
CA THR A 115 33.45 -20.83 9.23
C THR A 115 32.00 -21.27 9.05
N LEU A 116 31.53 -21.43 7.82
CA LEU A 116 30.18 -21.91 7.49
C LEU A 116 29.87 -23.27 8.16
N ALA A 117 30.88 -24.14 8.25
CA ALA A 117 30.79 -25.40 8.96
C ALA A 117 30.51 -25.23 10.48
N GLU A 118 31.12 -24.23 11.13
CA GLU A 118 30.86 -23.91 12.54
C GLU A 118 29.44 -23.38 12.76
N LEU A 119 28.86 -22.78 11.72
CA LEU A 119 27.48 -22.30 11.70
C LEU A 119 26.48 -23.39 11.27
N GLY A 120 26.94 -24.63 11.06
CA GLY A 120 26.11 -25.76 10.64
C GLY A 120 25.62 -25.67 9.19
N MET A 121 26.27 -24.85 8.35
CA MET A 121 25.93 -24.65 6.95
C MET A 121 26.82 -25.50 6.03
N ASP A 122 26.25 -25.96 4.92
CA ASP A 122 26.98 -26.67 3.87
C ASP A 122 27.68 -25.66 2.94
N PRO A 123 29.01 -25.55 2.96
CA PRO A 123 29.75 -24.57 2.16
C PRO A 123 29.59 -24.78 0.65
N ILE A 124 29.28 -26.00 0.20
CA ILE A 124 29.17 -26.34 -1.23
C ILE A 124 27.96 -25.64 -1.89
N LYS A 125 26.97 -25.21 -1.10
CA LYS A 125 25.72 -24.61 -1.60
C LYS A 125 25.77 -23.10 -1.77
N TYR A 126 26.83 -22.44 -1.30
CA TYR A 126 26.88 -20.98 -1.21
C TYR A 126 28.16 -20.45 -1.83
N SER A 127 28.02 -19.42 -2.66
CA SER A 127 29.14 -18.73 -3.28
C SER A 127 29.49 -17.45 -2.53
N TYR A 128 30.68 -16.93 -2.78
CA TYR A 128 31.08 -15.59 -2.38
C TYR A 128 29.98 -14.54 -2.63
N GLY A 129 29.81 -13.61 -1.67
CA GLY A 129 28.77 -12.58 -1.73
C GLY A 129 27.37 -13.05 -1.35
N SER A 130 27.17 -14.34 -1.06
CA SER A 130 25.91 -14.83 -0.49
C SER A 130 25.65 -14.18 0.87
N ARG A 131 24.45 -13.61 1.02
CA ARG A 131 24.04 -12.89 2.23
C ARG A 131 23.20 -13.75 3.14
N PHE A 132 23.49 -13.65 4.43
CA PHE A 132 22.82 -14.37 5.50
C PHE A 132 22.36 -13.39 6.56
N GLN A 133 21.20 -13.67 7.15
CA GLN A 133 20.71 -12.99 8.33
C GLN A 133 20.99 -13.86 9.54
N THR A 134 21.72 -13.30 10.50
CA THR A 134 22.09 -13.95 11.76
C THR A 134 21.26 -13.35 12.90
N TYR A 135 20.73 -14.20 13.77
CA TYR A 135 19.86 -13.78 14.86
C TYR A 135 20.53 -14.05 16.20
N TRP A 136 20.51 -13.05 17.08
CA TRP A 136 21.23 -13.05 18.34
C TRP A 136 20.29 -12.76 19.51
N GLU A 137 20.41 -13.55 20.58
CA GLU A 137 19.69 -13.35 21.83
C GLU A 137 20.61 -12.82 22.91
N LYS A 138 20.14 -11.83 23.66
CA LYS A 138 20.87 -11.27 24.79
C LYS A 138 20.65 -12.15 26.02
N GLU A 139 21.73 -12.73 26.51
CA GLU A 139 21.79 -13.48 27.76
C GLU A 139 21.70 -12.55 28.99
N LYS A 140 21.44 -13.13 30.17
CA LYS A 140 21.32 -12.40 31.44
C LYS A 140 22.61 -11.69 31.87
N ASN A 141 23.77 -12.18 31.43
CA ASN A 141 25.09 -11.57 31.64
C ASN A 141 25.30 -10.31 30.75
N GLY A 142 24.42 -10.05 29.79
CA GLY A 142 24.50 -8.92 28.87
C GLY A 142 25.15 -9.25 27.52
N GLU A 143 25.72 -10.44 27.35
CA GLU A 143 26.31 -10.91 26.09
C GLU A 143 25.23 -11.46 25.15
N TYR A 144 25.50 -11.39 23.84
CA TYR A 144 24.66 -11.91 22.79
C TYR A 144 25.14 -13.29 22.35
N GLN A 145 24.25 -14.28 22.41
CA GLN A 145 24.46 -15.61 21.86
C GLN A 145 23.82 -15.72 20.47
N LEU A 146 24.53 -16.34 19.52
CA LEU A 146 24.00 -16.63 18.19
C LEU A 146 22.97 -17.78 18.28
N LEU A 147 21.76 -17.54 17.78
CA LEU A 147 20.65 -18.50 17.77
C LEU A 147 20.50 -19.21 16.43
N ALA A 148 20.52 -18.44 15.34
CA ALA A 148 20.22 -18.95 14.01
C ALA A 148 20.91 -18.14 12.92
N VAL A 149 21.24 -18.81 11.82
CA VAL A 149 21.78 -18.22 10.59
C VAL A 149 20.91 -18.70 9.44
N LEU A 150 20.35 -17.77 8.67
CA LEU A 150 19.46 -18.08 7.54
C LEU A 150 19.89 -17.32 6.29
N PRO A 151 19.79 -17.92 5.08
CA PRO A 151 20.02 -17.17 3.83
C PRO A 151 18.99 -16.03 3.68
N GLU A 152 19.44 -14.82 3.32
CA GLU A 152 18.57 -13.63 3.22
C GLU A 152 17.40 -13.84 2.25
N LYS A 153 17.66 -14.51 1.10
CA LYS A 153 16.63 -14.85 0.12
C LYS A 153 15.55 -15.77 0.69
N GLN A 154 15.93 -16.68 1.59
CA GLN A 154 14.98 -17.59 2.25
C GLN A 154 14.15 -16.84 3.29
N VAL A 155 14.78 -15.97 4.09
CA VAL A 155 14.08 -15.10 5.06
C VAL A 155 13.07 -14.21 4.34
N SER A 156 13.49 -13.47 3.32
CA SER A 156 12.62 -12.59 2.54
C SER A 156 11.42 -13.33 1.92
N LYS A 157 11.63 -14.56 1.43
CA LYS A 157 10.54 -15.39 0.89
C LYS A 157 9.53 -15.80 1.98
N ILE A 158 10.01 -16.16 3.16
CA ILE A 158 9.16 -16.58 4.30
C ILE A 158 8.38 -15.38 4.85
N GLU A 159 9.06 -14.25 5.06
CA GLU A 159 8.44 -13.00 5.50
C GLU A 159 7.41 -12.50 4.47
N GLY A 160 7.75 -12.53 3.18
CA GLY A 160 6.83 -12.16 2.10
C GLY A 160 5.57 -13.04 2.07
N LEU A 161 5.73 -14.35 2.25
CA LEU A 161 4.59 -15.27 2.37
C LEU A 161 3.74 -14.95 3.60
N TYR A 162 4.36 -14.67 4.74
CA TYR A 162 3.70 -14.31 5.98
C TYR A 162 2.88 -13.01 5.84
N TYR A 163 3.47 -11.94 5.31
CA TYR A 163 2.75 -10.70 5.03
C TYR A 163 1.61 -10.91 4.03
N GLY A 164 1.81 -11.79 3.04
CA GLY A 164 0.76 -12.21 2.11
C GLY A 164 -0.43 -12.86 2.83
N VAL A 165 -0.18 -13.84 3.69
CA VAL A 165 -1.22 -14.53 4.50
C VAL A 165 -1.91 -13.55 5.45
N MET A 166 -1.13 -12.69 6.12
CA MET A 166 -1.66 -11.67 7.03
C MET A 166 -2.59 -10.70 6.31
N GLY A 167 -2.19 -10.24 5.12
CA GLY A 167 -3.00 -9.37 4.27
C GLY A 167 -4.30 -10.05 3.83
N VAL A 168 -4.22 -11.30 3.34
CA VAL A 168 -5.40 -12.06 2.90
C VAL A 168 -6.41 -12.26 4.03
N GLY A 169 -5.95 -12.62 5.24
CA GLY A 169 -6.84 -12.79 6.39
C GLY A 169 -7.53 -11.51 6.82
N TYR A 170 -6.82 -10.37 6.78
CA TYR A 170 -7.40 -9.06 7.04
C TYR A 170 -8.50 -8.71 6.02
N PHE A 171 -8.24 -8.91 4.72
CA PHE A 171 -9.24 -8.69 3.67
C PHE A 171 -10.44 -9.62 3.80
N ALA A 172 -10.24 -10.87 4.21
CA ALA A 172 -11.32 -11.82 4.44
C ALA A 172 -12.26 -11.36 5.57
N ILE A 173 -11.71 -10.82 6.67
CA ILE A 173 -12.51 -10.24 7.78
C ILE A 173 -13.33 -9.05 7.29
N LEU A 174 -12.72 -8.15 6.50
CA LEU A 174 -13.39 -6.99 5.94
C LEU A 174 -14.55 -7.39 5.03
N ILE A 175 -14.29 -8.26 4.05
CA ILE A 175 -15.29 -8.73 3.08
C ILE A 175 -16.40 -9.50 3.79
N GLY A 176 -16.05 -10.41 4.70
CA GLY A 176 -17.01 -11.19 5.48
C GLY A 176 -17.93 -10.30 6.32
N GLY A 177 -17.37 -9.29 6.98
CA GLY A 177 -18.13 -8.29 7.72
C GLY A 177 -19.09 -7.51 6.83
N LEU A 178 -18.62 -7.04 5.68
CA LEU A 178 -19.45 -6.34 4.69
C LEU A 178 -20.61 -7.23 4.21
N CYS A 179 -20.33 -8.48 3.84
CA CYS A 179 -21.33 -9.45 3.41
C CYS A 179 -22.38 -9.69 4.49
N ALA A 180 -21.97 -9.92 5.75
CA ALA A 180 -22.88 -10.12 6.86
C ALA A 180 -23.78 -8.88 7.09
N PHE A 181 -23.20 -7.68 7.00
CA PHE A 181 -23.95 -6.42 7.07
C PHE A 181 -25.00 -6.31 5.97
N PHE A 182 -24.64 -6.57 4.71
CA PHE A 182 -25.58 -6.50 3.59
C PHE A 182 -26.67 -7.58 3.66
N ILE A 183 -26.35 -8.81 4.10
CA ILE A 183 -27.34 -9.87 4.31
C ILE A 183 -28.33 -9.47 5.40
N ARG A 184 -27.84 -8.92 6.52
CA ARG A 184 -28.66 -8.45 7.62
C ARG A 184 -29.54 -7.27 7.18
N ARG A 185 -28.96 -6.27 6.52
CA ARG A 185 -29.70 -5.14 5.93
C ARG A 185 -30.79 -5.63 4.99
N LYS A 186 -30.49 -6.55 4.08
CA LYS A 186 -31.48 -7.14 3.16
C LYS A 186 -32.64 -7.81 3.89
N ARG A 187 -32.42 -8.45 5.03
CA ARG A 187 -33.48 -9.07 5.84
C ARG A 187 -34.43 -8.04 6.47
N TYR A 188 -33.91 -6.91 6.95
CA TYR A 188 -34.71 -5.90 7.66
C TYR A 188 -35.31 -4.83 6.73
N THR A 189 -34.61 -4.46 5.66
CA THR A 189 -35.03 -3.36 4.76
C THR A 189 -35.29 -3.82 3.33
N GLY A 190 -35.14 -5.12 3.02
CA GLY A 190 -35.34 -5.64 1.67
C GLY A 190 -36.78 -5.56 1.17
N TRP A 191 -37.76 -5.51 2.08
CA TRP A 191 -39.17 -5.31 1.75
C TRP A 191 -39.43 -3.92 1.17
N PHE A 192 -38.69 -2.90 1.63
CA PHE A 192 -38.95 -1.49 1.32
C PHE A 192 -38.84 -1.20 -0.17
N LEU A 193 -37.91 -1.84 -0.89
CA LEU A 193 -37.78 -1.61 -2.33
C LEU A 193 -39.03 -2.10 -3.11
N SER A 194 -39.52 -3.29 -2.78
CA SER A 194 -40.73 -3.83 -3.41
C SER A 194 -41.98 -3.04 -3.03
N PHE A 195 -42.02 -2.58 -1.79
CA PHE A 195 -43.10 -1.75 -1.27
C PHE A 195 -43.12 -0.36 -1.92
N TYR A 196 -41.96 0.29 -2.01
CA TYR A 196 -41.79 1.59 -2.67
C TYR A 196 -42.24 1.54 -4.14
N TYR A 197 -42.00 0.43 -4.82
CA TYR A 197 -42.47 0.25 -6.18
C TYR A 197 -44.00 0.08 -6.30
N ARG A 198 -44.67 -0.51 -5.31
CA ARG A 198 -46.15 -0.51 -5.23
C ARG A 198 -46.68 0.89 -4.96
N LEU A 199 -45.99 1.63 -4.10
CA LEU A 199 -46.29 3.01 -3.74
C LEU A 199 -46.16 3.97 -4.92
N GLU A 200 -45.10 3.85 -5.72
CA GLU A 200 -44.92 4.61 -6.97
C GLU A 200 -46.02 4.29 -8.00
N LYS A 201 -46.48 3.03 -8.04
CA LYS A 201 -47.60 2.59 -8.88
C LYS A 201 -48.93 3.22 -8.41
N PHE A 202 -49.25 3.12 -7.12
CA PHE A 202 -50.40 3.80 -6.50
C PHE A 202 -50.42 5.29 -6.80
N TYR A 203 -49.29 5.95 -6.56
CA TYR A 203 -49.08 7.37 -6.78
C TYR A 203 -49.37 7.81 -8.23
N SER A 204 -49.11 6.93 -9.20
CA SER A 204 -49.31 7.19 -10.63
C SER A 204 -50.74 6.86 -11.07
N GLU A 205 -51.28 5.70 -10.67
CA GLU A 205 -52.61 5.20 -11.07
C GLU A 205 -53.75 6.03 -10.48
N TYR A 206 -53.61 6.51 -9.24
CA TYR A 206 -54.64 7.30 -8.53
C TYR A 206 -54.44 8.81 -8.67
N GLY A 207 -53.51 9.26 -9.54
CA GLY A 207 -53.32 10.68 -9.84
C GLY A 207 -52.85 11.54 -8.66
N VAL A 208 -52.34 10.93 -7.59
CA VAL A 208 -51.90 11.62 -6.35
C VAL A 208 -50.87 12.72 -6.66
N TRP A 209 -50.03 12.48 -7.67
CA TRP A 209 -49.01 13.42 -8.13
C TRP A 209 -49.57 14.75 -8.64
N GLN A 210 -50.74 14.76 -9.28
CA GLN A 210 -51.35 16.00 -9.82
C GLN A 210 -51.79 16.91 -8.67
N LYS A 211 -52.54 16.36 -7.71
CA LYS A 211 -53.12 17.13 -6.58
C LYS A 211 -52.07 17.57 -5.55
N TYR A 212 -51.01 16.80 -5.34
CA TYR A 212 -50.08 17.05 -4.23
C TYR A 212 -48.68 17.47 -4.64
N SER A 213 -48.13 16.89 -5.69
CA SER A 213 -46.77 17.23 -6.11
C SER A 213 -46.73 18.41 -7.07
N VAL A 214 -47.70 18.55 -7.97
CA VAL A 214 -47.78 19.70 -8.89
C VAL A 214 -48.37 20.93 -8.20
N GLU A 215 -49.46 20.79 -7.44
CA GLU A 215 -50.12 21.94 -6.81
C GLU A 215 -49.49 22.39 -5.48
N ARG A 216 -48.90 21.47 -4.71
CA ARG A 216 -48.34 21.77 -3.37
C ARG A 216 -46.82 21.54 -3.24
N GLY A 217 -46.16 21.07 -4.30
CA GLY A 217 -44.71 20.86 -4.30
C GLY A 217 -44.23 19.71 -3.39
N TYR A 218 -45.11 18.78 -3.01
CA TYR A 218 -44.73 17.67 -2.14
C TYR A 218 -43.88 16.63 -2.88
N ASP A 219 -42.95 16.01 -2.15
CA ASP A 219 -42.26 14.81 -2.65
C ASP A 219 -43.20 13.59 -2.68
N THR A 220 -42.79 12.51 -3.36
CA THR A 220 -43.65 11.33 -3.54
C THR A 220 -44.12 10.70 -2.23
N VAL A 221 -43.30 10.76 -1.18
CA VAL A 221 -43.65 10.20 0.14
C VAL A 221 -44.62 11.13 0.88
N ASP A 222 -44.35 12.43 0.86
CA ASP A 222 -45.18 13.46 1.50
C ASP A 222 -46.56 13.58 0.84
N ALA A 223 -46.62 13.47 -0.50
CA ALA A 223 -47.86 13.45 -1.25
C ALA A 223 -48.77 12.27 -0.86
N ILE A 224 -48.17 11.10 -0.62
CA ILE A 224 -48.93 9.89 -0.26
C ILE A 224 -49.35 9.91 1.20
N ILE A 225 -48.49 10.41 2.09
CA ILE A 225 -48.86 10.64 3.50
C ILE A 225 -50.04 11.63 3.57
N ALA A 226 -49.99 12.73 2.81
CA ALA A 226 -51.06 13.71 2.77
C ALA A 226 -52.37 13.12 2.21
N TYR A 227 -52.30 12.38 1.11
CA TYR A 227 -53.46 11.68 0.54
C TYR A 227 -54.07 10.65 1.51
N GLY A 228 -53.23 9.80 2.12
CA GLY A 228 -53.73 8.77 3.04
C GLY A 228 -54.23 9.33 4.37
N ASN A 229 -53.86 10.55 4.75
CA ASN A 229 -54.45 11.23 5.92
C ASN A 229 -55.85 11.81 5.63
N GLU A 230 -56.18 12.12 4.37
CA GLU A 230 -57.54 12.56 4.01
C GLU A 230 -58.54 11.40 4.16
N ASP A 231 -58.20 10.21 3.65
CA ASP A 231 -59.06 9.03 3.69
C ASP A 231 -58.29 7.74 4.03
N PRO A 232 -57.95 7.50 5.32
CA PRO A 232 -57.04 6.43 5.72
C PRO A 232 -57.56 5.02 5.45
N ILE A 233 -58.86 4.78 5.65
CA ILE A 233 -59.47 3.46 5.40
C ILE A 233 -59.51 3.15 3.91
N TYR A 234 -59.86 4.13 3.07
CA TYR A 234 -59.90 3.99 1.62
C TYR A 234 -58.50 3.75 1.06
N PHE A 235 -57.51 4.53 1.51
CA PHE A 235 -56.12 4.35 1.12
C PHE A 235 -55.61 2.94 1.43
N VAL A 236 -55.84 2.42 2.64
CA VAL A 236 -55.37 1.08 3.02
C VAL A 236 -56.02 0.00 2.15
N ASN A 237 -57.33 0.09 1.90
CA ASN A 237 -58.04 -0.87 1.06
C ASN A 237 -57.50 -0.89 -0.37
N GLU A 238 -57.41 0.27 -1.01
CA GLU A 238 -56.94 0.39 -2.40
C GLU A 238 -55.45 0.04 -2.55
N PHE A 239 -54.61 0.53 -1.63
CA PHE A 239 -53.17 0.24 -1.66
C PHE A 239 -52.87 -1.25 -1.44
N SER A 240 -53.68 -1.94 -0.62
CA SER A 240 -53.54 -3.39 -0.40
C SER A 240 -53.79 -4.20 -1.67
N ASN A 241 -54.67 -3.72 -2.56
CA ASN A 241 -55.01 -4.37 -3.83
C ASN A 241 -53.98 -4.10 -4.94
N ILE A 242 -53.07 -3.14 -4.74
CA ILE A 242 -52.02 -2.86 -5.72
C ILE A 242 -50.89 -3.87 -5.63
N HIS A 243 -50.72 -4.62 -6.71
CA HIS A 243 -49.59 -5.51 -6.90
C HIS A 243 -48.82 -5.17 -8.17
N LEU A 244 -47.50 -5.42 -8.12
CA LEU A 244 -46.64 -5.32 -9.29
C LEU A 244 -46.79 -6.58 -10.14
N THR A 245 -46.89 -6.42 -11.45
CA THR A 245 -46.87 -7.57 -12.36
C THR A 245 -45.46 -8.17 -12.42
N LYS A 246 -45.34 -9.45 -12.82
CA LYS A 246 -44.03 -10.10 -12.98
C LYS A 246 -43.11 -9.33 -13.93
N GLU A 247 -43.66 -8.71 -14.97
CA GLU A 247 -42.92 -7.89 -15.93
C GLU A 247 -42.42 -6.57 -15.36
N GLU A 248 -43.25 -5.86 -14.58
CA GLU A 248 -42.86 -4.64 -13.87
C GLU A 248 -41.72 -4.90 -12.89
N VAL A 249 -41.80 -5.98 -12.12
CA VAL A 249 -40.73 -6.40 -11.19
C VAL A 249 -39.45 -6.73 -11.97
N LYS A 250 -39.54 -7.47 -13.08
CA LYS A 250 -38.39 -7.82 -13.93
C LYS A 250 -37.73 -6.57 -14.51
N LYS A 251 -38.51 -5.61 -15.01
CA LYS A 251 -38.02 -4.34 -15.57
C LYS A 251 -37.30 -3.50 -14.51
N LYS A 252 -37.86 -3.37 -13.31
CA LYS A 252 -37.22 -2.61 -12.21
C LYS A 252 -35.95 -3.30 -11.69
N LYS A 253 -35.94 -4.62 -11.54
CA LYS A 253 -34.72 -5.39 -11.20
C LYS A 253 -33.64 -5.29 -12.26
N SER A 254 -34.01 -5.37 -13.54
CA SER A 254 -33.07 -5.24 -14.67
C SER A 254 -32.41 -3.86 -14.71
N LYS A 255 -33.19 -2.78 -14.53
CA LYS A 255 -32.66 -1.42 -14.41
C LYS A 255 -31.65 -1.29 -13.26
N LEU A 256 -31.97 -1.84 -12.09
CA LEU A 256 -31.06 -1.85 -10.95
C LEU A 256 -29.77 -2.60 -11.30
N ALA A 257 -29.87 -3.82 -11.82
CA ALA A 257 -28.71 -4.63 -12.21
C ALA A 257 -27.81 -3.92 -13.23
N MET A 258 -28.40 -3.22 -14.20
CA MET A 258 -27.68 -2.42 -15.19
C MET A 258 -26.87 -1.29 -14.51
N VAL A 259 -27.47 -0.57 -13.55
CA VAL A 259 -26.78 0.49 -12.78
C VAL A 259 -25.64 -0.07 -11.93
N TRP A 260 -25.82 -1.25 -11.32
CA TRP A 260 -24.75 -1.92 -10.57
C TRP A 260 -23.61 -2.35 -11.49
N LEU A 261 -23.92 -2.96 -12.64
CA LEU A 261 -22.91 -3.40 -13.63
C LEU A 261 -22.11 -2.22 -14.19
N THR A 262 -22.77 -1.11 -14.54
CA THR A 262 -22.07 0.09 -15.03
C THR A 262 -21.18 0.70 -13.95
N SER A 263 -21.63 0.73 -12.69
CA SER A 263 -20.82 1.23 -11.57
C SER A 263 -19.56 0.39 -11.32
N ILE A 264 -19.69 -0.94 -11.39
CA ILE A 264 -18.54 -1.87 -11.27
C ILE A 264 -17.57 -1.69 -12.45
N ALA A 265 -18.08 -1.57 -13.67
CA ALA A 265 -17.25 -1.35 -14.86
C ALA A 265 -16.47 -0.02 -14.78
N VAL A 266 -17.10 1.05 -14.30
CA VAL A 266 -16.44 2.34 -14.07
C VAL A 266 -15.34 2.23 -13.01
N MET A 267 -15.62 1.57 -11.87
CA MET A 267 -14.62 1.32 -10.83
C MET A 267 -13.42 0.51 -11.36
N ALA A 268 -13.67 -0.56 -12.11
CA ALA A 268 -12.61 -1.35 -12.73
C ALA A 268 -11.79 -0.52 -13.73
N GLY A 269 -12.44 0.31 -14.55
CA GLY A 269 -11.76 1.24 -15.46
C GLY A 269 -10.86 2.22 -14.74
N ILE A 270 -11.32 2.81 -13.62
CA ILE A 270 -10.51 3.72 -12.80
C ILE A 270 -9.28 3.00 -12.24
N ILE A 271 -9.45 1.78 -11.69
CA ILE A 271 -8.34 0.98 -11.15
C ILE A 271 -7.32 0.66 -12.25
N LEU A 272 -7.76 0.30 -13.45
CA LEU A 272 -6.88 0.03 -14.58
C LEU A 272 -6.11 1.28 -15.01
N VAL A 273 -6.77 2.45 -15.09
CA VAL A 273 -6.11 3.72 -15.44
C VAL A 273 -5.07 4.10 -14.39
N ILE A 274 -5.37 3.96 -13.09
CA ILE A 274 -4.40 4.23 -12.02
C ILE A 274 -3.21 3.27 -12.11
N SER A 275 -3.48 1.98 -12.30
CA SER A 275 -2.43 0.95 -12.41
C SER A 275 -1.53 1.21 -13.62
N LEU A 276 -2.14 1.61 -14.76
CA LEU A 276 -1.41 1.96 -15.98
C LEU A 276 -0.59 3.24 -15.80
N TYR A 277 -1.14 4.26 -15.13
CA TYR A 277 -0.44 5.50 -14.83
C TYR A 277 0.81 5.23 -13.98
N VAL A 278 0.68 4.49 -12.88
CA VAL A 278 1.82 4.14 -12.01
C VAL A 278 2.88 3.36 -12.80
N ASN A 279 2.46 2.40 -13.64
CA ASN A 279 3.40 1.62 -14.43
C ASN A 279 4.14 2.47 -15.48
N ILE A 280 3.42 3.34 -16.22
CA ILE A 280 4.01 4.25 -17.21
C ILE A 280 4.96 5.24 -16.54
N THR A 281 4.55 5.87 -15.42
CA THR A 281 5.40 6.81 -14.69
C THR A 281 6.69 6.13 -14.23
N SER A 282 6.59 4.94 -13.62
CA SER A 282 7.78 4.20 -13.18
C SER A 282 8.73 3.81 -14.32
N THR A 283 8.20 3.51 -15.52
CA THR A 283 9.02 3.17 -16.69
C THR A 283 9.63 4.40 -17.38
N ILE A 284 8.98 5.56 -17.30
CA ILE A 284 9.53 6.83 -17.78
C ILE A 284 10.64 7.30 -16.85
N GLU A 285 10.41 7.30 -15.54
CA GLU A 285 11.40 7.66 -14.52
C GLU A 285 12.64 6.76 -14.64
N CYS A 286 12.45 5.45 -14.83
CA CYS A 286 13.55 4.51 -15.04
C CYS A 286 14.40 4.89 -16.28
N ARG A 287 13.76 5.13 -17.44
CA ARG A 287 14.47 5.50 -18.67
C ARG A 287 15.17 6.86 -18.58
N GLN A 288 14.57 7.83 -17.91
CA GLN A 288 15.20 9.13 -17.66
C GLN A 288 16.43 8.99 -16.76
N ASN A 289 16.35 8.15 -15.73
CA ASN A 289 17.48 7.89 -14.85
C ASN A 289 18.62 7.14 -15.57
N GLU A 290 18.29 6.16 -16.41
CA GLU A 290 19.27 5.46 -17.26
C GLU A 290 19.99 6.43 -18.22
N ALA A 291 19.24 7.30 -18.91
CA ALA A 291 19.80 8.29 -19.82
C ALA A 291 20.72 9.30 -19.09
N ARG A 292 20.31 9.75 -17.90
CA ARG A 292 21.12 10.63 -17.05
C ARG A 292 22.41 9.94 -16.60
N THR A 293 22.30 8.69 -16.15
CA THR A 293 23.46 7.88 -15.74
C THR A 293 24.46 7.74 -16.89
N ALA A 294 23.96 7.50 -18.11
CA ALA A 294 24.80 7.40 -19.31
C ALA A 294 25.51 8.73 -19.65
N ALA A 295 24.80 9.86 -19.58
CA ALA A 295 25.38 11.19 -19.84
C ALA A 295 26.47 11.55 -18.81
N VAL A 296 26.24 11.25 -17.53
CA VAL A 296 27.26 11.43 -16.49
C VAL A 296 28.46 10.52 -16.75
N LEU A 297 28.22 9.25 -17.11
CA LEU A 297 29.28 8.29 -17.39
C LEU A 297 30.16 8.73 -18.58
N GLU A 298 29.56 9.24 -19.65
CA GLU A 298 30.28 9.76 -20.82
C GLU A 298 31.22 10.92 -20.42
N LYS A 299 30.72 11.87 -19.63
CA LYS A 299 31.51 13.03 -19.17
C LYS A 299 32.61 12.64 -18.21
N LEU A 300 32.29 11.73 -17.29
CA LEU A 300 33.26 11.18 -16.35
C LEU A 300 34.37 10.42 -17.10
N GLN A 301 34.03 9.65 -18.14
CA GLN A 301 35.02 8.98 -18.99
C GLN A 301 35.89 9.98 -19.78
N ASN A 302 35.29 11.04 -20.33
CA ASN A 302 36.06 12.10 -21.00
C ASN A 302 37.05 12.79 -20.05
N ALA A 303 36.67 12.98 -18.79
CA ALA A 303 37.56 13.50 -17.75
C ALA A 303 38.68 12.51 -17.37
N ILE A 304 38.38 11.20 -17.32
CA ILE A 304 39.38 10.16 -17.08
C ILE A 304 40.42 10.11 -18.21
N ASP A 305 39.98 10.29 -19.46
CA ASP A 305 40.83 10.33 -20.66
C ASP A 305 41.65 11.64 -20.78
N GLU A 306 41.68 12.48 -19.74
CA GLU A 306 42.39 13.78 -19.67
C GLU A 306 41.96 14.81 -20.72
N LYS A 307 40.77 14.66 -21.31
CA LYS A 307 40.25 15.61 -22.32
C LYS A 307 39.70 16.90 -21.72
N THR A 308 39.54 16.97 -20.40
CA THR A 308 38.98 18.13 -19.68
C THR A 308 39.90 18.57 -18.54
N THR A 309 40.06 19.87 -18.36
CA THR A 309 40.85 20.45 -17.27
C THR A 309 40.00 20.71 -16.02
N GLY A 310 40.55 20.47 -14.84
CA GLY A 310 39.93 20.84 -13.56
C GLY A 310 39.75 22.35 -13.38
N LEU A 311 38.90 22.77 -12.45
CA LEU A 311 38.65 24.18 -12.12
C LEU A 311 39.83 24.82 -11.34
N GLY A 312 40.73 23.98 -10.82
CA GLY A 312 41.98 24.37 -10.13
C GLY A 312 41.84 24.50 -8.61
N ASP A 313 42.96 24.50 -7.89
CA ASP A 313 43.08 24.37 -6.42
C ASP A 313 42.36 25.43 -5.55
N LYS A 314 41.62 26.38 -6.13
CA LYS A 314 40.98 27.50 -5.43
C LYS A 314 39.46 27.58 -5.61
N SER A 315 38.80 26.66 -6.31
CA SER A 315 37.33 26.63 -6.41
C SER A 315 36.72 25.86 -5.23
N GLU A 316 35.66 26.41 -4.62
CA GLU A 316 34.79 25.66 -3.69
C GLU A 316 33.85 24.67 -4.42
N TYR A 317 33.96 24.64 -5.75
CA TYR A 317 33.15 23.86 -6.68
C TYR A 317 34.01 22.86 -7.45
N TYR A 318 33.38 21.77 -7.86
CA TYR A 318 33.98 20.62 -8.52
C TYR A 318 33.33 20.41 -9.89
N ASN A 319 34.14 20.22 -10.92
CA ASN A 319 33.72 19.59 -12.16
C ASN A 319 34.07 18.09 -12.14
N TYR A 320 33.74 17.33 -13.20
CA TYR A 320 34.02 15.90 -13.25
C TYR A 320 35.52 15.56 -13.18
N ALA A 321 36.41 16.42 -13.68
CA ALA A 321 37.85 16.23 -13.56
C ALA A 321 38.30 16.38 -12.10
N ASP A 322 37.83 17.41 -11.40
CA ASP A 322 38.14 17.64 -9.98
C ASP A 322 37.64 16.49 -9.10
N MET A 323 36.47 15.92 -9.42
CA MET A 323 35.93 14.73 -8.74
C MET A 323 36.82 13.49 -8.90
N ILE A 324 37.35 13.27 -10.11
CA ILE A 324 38.23 12.14 -10.41
C ILE A 324 39.61 12.31 -9.78
N ASP A 325 40.18 13.51 -9.82
CA ASP A 325 41.47 13.78 -9.17
C ASP A 325 41.35 13.61 -7.65
N ARG A 326 40.27 14.11 -7.03
CA ARG A 326 39.99 13.84 -5.62
C ARG A 326 39.81 12.35 -5.31
N ALA A 327 39.14 11.61 -6.17
CA ALA A 327 39.02 10.16 -6.04
C ALA A 327 40.39 9.48 -6.09
N ARG A 328 41.26 9.85 -7.04
CA ARG A 328 42.65 9.37 -7.17
C ARG A 328 43.49 9.70 -5.93
N ASP A 329 43.36 10.92 -5.41
CA ASP A 329 44.09 11.39 -4.22
C ASP A 329 43.65 10.67 -2.93
N THR A 330 42.49 10.03 -2.95
CA THR A 330 42.02 9.21 -1.81
C THR A 330 42.92 7.99 -1.60
N PHE A 331 43.44 7.40 -2.69
CA PHE A 331 44.34 6.24 -2.65
C PHE A 331 45.46 6.38 -3.72
N PRO A 332 46.50 7.19 -3.44
CA PRO A 332 47.47 7.59 -4.46
C PRO A 332 48.40 6.46 -4.95
N GLU A 333 48.48 5.35 -4.21
CA GLU A 333 49.43 4.25 -4.47
C GLU A 333 48.77 3.01 -5.09
N GLU A 334 47.46 3.05 -5.38
CA GLU A 334 46.70 1.88 -5.83
C GLU A 334 45.68 2.20 -6.93
N ASP A 335 45.38 1.21 -7.77
CA ASP A 335 44.24 1.30 -8.70
C ASP A 335 42.93 1.39 -7.90
N ILE A 336 42.09 2.34 -8.28
CA ILE A 336 40.85 2.66 -7.57
C ILE A 336 39.65 2.13 -8.35
N TYR A 337 38.83 1.37 -7.67
CA TYR A 337 37.56 0.88 -8.16
C TYR A 337 36.48 1.84 -7.72
N TYR A 338 35.71 2.38 -8.68
CA TYR A 338 34.64 3.29 -8.36
C TYR A 338 33.29 2.78 -8.83
N LYS A 339 32.26 3.06 -8.06
CA LYS A 339 30.86 2.90 -8.42
C LYS A 339 30.21 4.27 -8.49
N LEU A 340 29.60 4.55 -9.62
CA LEU A 340 28.85 5.77 -9.88
C LEU A 340 27.37 5.51 -9.59
N GLN A 341 26.77 6.39 -8.79
CA GLN A 341 25.33 6.42 -8.59
C GLN A 341 24.81 7.83 -8.87
N THR A 342 23.79 7.93 -9.72
CA THR A 342 23.20 9.21 -10.11
C THR A 342 21.72 9.22 -9.76
N THR A 343 21.24 10.38 -9.33
CA THR A 343 19.81 10.65 -9.07
C THR A 343 19.40 11.95 -9.75
N GLU A 344 18.23 12.49 -9.43
CA GLU A 344 17.82 13.84 -9.86
C GLU A 344 18.57 14.95 -9.14
N ASP A 345 18.98 14.68 -7.89
CA ASP A 345 19.46 15.71 -6.99
C ASP A 345 20.96 15.64 -6.73
N TYR A 346 21.58 14.49 -6.95
CA TYR A 346 23.01 14.31 -6.70
C TYR A 346 23.68 13.25 -7.58
N VAL A 347 25.00 13.42 -7.72
CA VAL A 347 25.95 12.43 -8.21
C VAL A 347 26.75 11.90 -7.03
N THR A 348 26.94 10.59 -6.97
CA THR A 348 27.75 9.94 -5.94
C THR A 348 28.85 9.12 -6.58
N ILE A 349 30.07 9.33 -6.10
CA ILE A 349 31.22 8.52 -6.46
C ILE A 349 31.65 7.77 -5.21
N ILE A 350 31.57 6.44 -5.30
CA ILE A 350 31.91 5.53 -4.21
C ILE A 350 33.19 4.81 -4.62
N VAL A 351 34.26 4.94 -3.85
CA VAL A 351 35.57 4.44 -4.21
C VAL A 351 36.15 3.47 -3.19
N THR A 352 36.90 2.50 -3.67
CA THR A 352 37.70 1.58 -2.86
C THR A 352 38.92 1.10 -3.63
N THR A 353 39.86 0.45 -2.95
CA THR A 353 40.96 -0.29 -3.61
C THR A 353 40.84 -1.78 -3.32
N LYS A 354 41.67 -2.58 -4.01
CA LYS A 354 41.79 -4.02 -3.77
C LYS A 354 42.33 -4.36 -2.37
N LYS A 355 43.21 -3.53 -1.81
CA LYS A 355 43.88 -3.82 -0.53
C LYS A 355 43.21 -3.14 0.67
N LYS A 356 42.42 -2.09 0.47
CA LYS A 356 41.82 -1.29 1.54
C LYS A 356 40.51 -1.90 2.04
N GLN A 357 40.33 -1.86 3.37
CA GLN A 357 39.15 -2.39 4.08
C GLN A 357 37.95 -1.42 4.16
N ASN A 358 38.10 -0.20 3.63
CA ASN A 358 37.16 0.89 3.82
C ASN A 358 36.67 1.45 2.48
N VAL A 359 35.40 1.83 2.41
CA VAL A 359 34.79 2.48 1.25
C VAL A 359 34.69 3.97 1.49
N CYS A 360 35.18 4.78 0.56
CA CYS A 360 35.01 6.24 0.60
C CYS A 360 33.80 6.63 -0.26
N PHE A 361 33.00 7.56 0.27
CA PHE A 361 31.75 8.01 -0.30
C PHE A 361 31.78 9.53 -0.41
N ASP A 362 31.68 10.02 -1.63
CA ASP A 362 31.52 11.45 -1.91
C ASP A 362 30.19 11.69 -2.64
N ARG A 363 29.39 12.63 -2.13
CA ARG A 363 28.14 13.08 -2.73
C ARG A 363 28.26 14.53 -3.18
N TYR A 364 27.89 14.76 -4.44
CA TYR A 364 27.98 16.02 -5.14
C TYR A 364 26.60 16.48 -5.61
N VAL A 365 26.26 17.74 -5.34
CA VAL A 365 24.98 18.35 -5.70
C VAL A 365 25.23 19.46 -6.73
N PRO A 366 24.45 19.55 -7.83
CA PRO A 366 24.62 20.61 -8.82
C PRO A 366 24.28 21.98 -8.21
N VAL A 367 25.12 22.97 -8.49
CA VAL A 367 24.93 24.36 -8.05
C VAL A 367 24.14 25.15 -9.08
N GLN A 368 24.45 24.93 -10.35
CA GLN A 368 23.75 25.52 -11.50
C GLN A 368 23.71 24.52 -12.66
N GLY A 369 22.52 24.30 -13.21
CA GLY A 369 22.28 23.30 -14.27
C GLY A 369 21.74 21.97 -13.73
N SER A 370 21.51 21.01 -14.63
CA SER A 370 21.03 19.67 -14.29
C SER A 370 22.19 18.67 -14.28
N ILE A 371 22.03 17.58 -13.54
CA ILE A 371 23.00 16.49 -13.54
C ILE A 371 23.16 15.94 -14.95
N GLY A 372 24.39 15.95 -15.44
CA GLY A 372 24.72 15.52 -16.80
C GLY A 372 24.79 16.64 -17.84
N ASP A 373 24.64 17.92 -17.49
CA ASP A 373 24.93 19.05 -18.40
C ASP A 373 26.44 19.38 -18.43
N GLU A 374 26.91 20.11 -19.46
CA GLU A 374 28.34 20.24 -19.80
C GLU A 374 29.06 21.23 -18.88
N ASP A 375 28.36 22.30 -18.52
CA ASP A 375 28.87 23.37 -17.66
C ASP A 375 28.33 23.28 -16.22
N THR A 376 27.88 22.10 -15.80
CA THR A 376 27.36 21.92 -14.43
C THR A 376 28.49 21.95 -13.42
N GLU A 377 28.48 22.95 -12.56
CA GLU A 377 29.33 23.00 -11.38
C GLU A 377 28.66 22.27 -10.23
N TYR A 378 29.45 21.45 -9.52
CA TYR A 378 28.96 20.69 -8.38
C TYR A 378 29.57 21.18 -7.08
N LYS A 379 28.82 21.04 -6.00
CA LYS A 379 29.29 21.24 -4.63
C LYS A 379 29.37 19.89 -3.92
N LEU A 380 30.50 19.62 -3.29
CA LEU A 380 30.65 18.48 -2.39
C LEU A 380 29.78 18.70 -1.14
N GLU A 381 28.77 17.86 -0.94
CA GLU A 381 27.83 17.96 0.18
C GLU A 381 28.24 17.03 1.33
N ILE A 382 28.66 15.81 0.98
CA ILE A 382 29.06 14.79 1.96
C ILE A 382 30.33 14.12 1.46
N ALA A 383 31.34 14.04 2.32
CA ALA A 383 32.52 13.20 2.15
C ALA A 383 32.73 12.38 3.42
N MET A 384 32.70 11.06 3.31
CA MET A 384 32.86 10.18 4.47
C MET A 384 33.43 8.83 4.09
N VAL A 385 33.93 8.12 5.10
CA VAL A 385 34.25 6.70 5.00
C VAL A 385 33.03 5.92 5.48
N SER A 386 32.46 5.10 4.60
CA SER A 386 31.30 4.26 4.89
C SER A 386 31.73 2.99 5.60
N ASP A 387 31.18 2.77 6.80
CA ASP A 387 31.24 1.49 7.52
C ASP A 387 30.05 0.56 7.17
N ALA A 388 29.07 1.09 6.44
CA ALA A 388 27.88 0.38 6.00
C ALA A 388 28.04 -0.35 4.66
N MET A 389 28.96 0.11 3.79
CA MET A 389 29.31 -0.56 2.53
C MET A 389 30.70 -1.18 2.64
N GLN A 390 30.84 -2.45 2.23
CA GLN A 390 32.14 -3.11 2.23
C GLN A 390 32.86 -2.87 0.89
N PRO A 391 34.20 -2.81 0.88
CA PRO A 391 35.01 -2.73 -0.36
C PRO A 391 34.58 -3.72 -1.42
N ASP A 392 34.27 -4.93 -0.98
CA ASP A 392 33.84 -6.06 -1.78
C ASP A 392 32.54 -5.80 -2.57
N ASP A 393 31.59 -5.04 -2.00
CA ASP A 393 30.34 -4.65 -2.69
C ASP A 393 30.60 -3.75 -3.91
N ILE A 394 31.72 -3.03 -3.91
CA ILE A 394 32.18 -2.17 -5.02
C ILE A 394 33.04 -2.98 -6.00
N LEU A 395 34.01 -3.77 -5.51
CA LEU A 395 34.94 -4.53 -6.34
C LEU A 395 34.27 -5.53 -7.30
N HIS A 396 33.07 -6.01 -6.99
CA HIS A 396 32.35 -7.00 -7.81
C HIS A 396 31.34 -6.39 -8.79
N ASN A 397 31.01 -5.11 -8.62
CA ASN A 397 30.04 -4.41 -9.44
C ASN A 397 30.39 -2.91 -9.51
N TYR A 398 31.64 -2.65 -9.92
CA TYR A 398 32.18 -1.31 -10.10
C TYR A 398 31.75 -0.77 -11.47
N THR A 399 31.64 0.55 -11.55
CA THR A 399 31.39 1.26 -12.80
C THR A 399 32.65 1.38 -13.64
N GLY A 400 33.80 1.65 -13.01
CA GLY A 400 35.09 1.68 -13.69
C GLY A 400 36.28 1.54 -12.74
N ILE A 401 37.49 1.53 -13.32
CA ILE A 401 38.76 1.51 -12.59
C ILE A 401 39.56 2.75 -12.99
N LEU A 402 39.95 3.55 -12.01
CA LEU A 402 40.92 4.62 -12.18
C LEU A 402 42.30 4.03 -11.91
N LYS A 403 43.13 3.97 -12.95
CA LYS A 403 44.52 3.53 -12.81
C LYS A 403 45.35 4.62 -12.13
N ILE A 404 46.38 4.18 -11.43
CA ILE A 404 47.45 5.06 -10.91
C ILE A 404 48.05 5.83 -12.09
N LYS A 405 48.26 7.14 -11.91
CA LYS A 405 48.90 8.02 -12.91
C LYS A 405 50.34 7.60 -13.18
#